data_AF-A0A1K0HA51-F1
#
_entry.id   AF-A0A1K0HA51-F1
#
_cell.length_a   1.000
_cell.length_b   1.000
_cell.length_c   1.000
_cell.angle_alpha   90.00
_cell.angle_beta   90.00
_cell.angle_gamma   90.00
#
_symmetry.space_group_name_H-M   'P 1'
#
loop_
_entity.id
_entity.type
_entity.pdbx_description
1 polymer ?
#
loop_
_entity_poly.entity_id
_entity_poly.type
_entity_poly.pdbx_seq_one_letter_code
_entity_poly.pdbx_strand_id
1 'polypeptide(L)'
;MPPVCSNISHHHASSTGPALVPATGQTHVSDKSTTLTTRHFQDNDSSVDLTSDQDSTDNPAIASSTSQHKDGSDETMEDSLLAEPDQRAFQPIFTGRLIWSATRSDKPIAPFEELPIPKSDHARVPPCTVCWQFTHNFNLNWEEDITQGSLRLQARQQLQAKGFPSPACVVNFPRGTGCNHFVEIMVPSDQLAALSDISLVFNKTSLQRVLVGSALPRNYLALEILDIPQTNAPTATTCYMAHSLKTYAQVHDVWVCQVSYPNDPRPPADTNIFIALISTPAGDEGGLDLVRLHAIPGYVQILTNEFAAAQQADETERGANNLDYGA
;
A
#
# COMPACT_ATOMS: atom_id res chain seq x y z
N MET A 1 -46.30 -22.29 36.22
CA MET A 1 -47.41 -23.19 35.87
C MET A 1 -48.10 -22.63 34.63
N PRO A 2 -48.35 -23.44 33.58
CA PRO A 2 -48.89 -22.99 32.29
C PRO A 2 -50.43 -23.03 32.27
N PRO A 3 -51.03 -22.55 31.16
CA PRO A 3 -51.65 -23.46 30.18
C PRO A 3 -51.12 -23.12 28.76
N VAL A 4 -50.80 -24.02 27.81
CA VAL A 4 -51.45 -25.23 27.25
C VAL A 4 -52.85 -24.98 26.70
N CYS A 5 -52.92 -24.68 25.40
CA CYS A 5 -53.97 -25.19 24.51
C CYS A 5 -53.37 -25.47 23.13
N SER A 6 -53.33 -26.76 22.81
CA SER A 6 -53.05 -27.34 21.51
C SER A 6 -54.23 -27.09 20.54
N ASN A 7 -53.94 -27.05 19.24
CA ASN A 7 -54.65 -27.95 18.32
C ASN A 7 -53.89 -28.17 17.00
N ILE A 8 -53.85 -29.45 16.65
CA ILE A 8 -53.30 -30.10 15.47
C ILE A 8 -54.46 -30.28 14.47
N SER A 9 -54.21 -30.15 13.16
CA SER A 9 -54.77 -31.14 12.23
C SER A 9 -54.02 -31.20 10.89
N HIS A 10 -53.82 -32.44 10.47
CA HIS A 10 -53.06 -32.93 9.32
C HIS A 10 -53.80 -32.74 7.99
N HIS A 11 -53.06 -32.72 6.87
CA HIS A 11 -53.37 -33.59 5.72
C HIS A 11 -52.11 -33.90 4.88
N HIS A 12 -51.92 -35.20 4.65
CA HIS A 12 -51.09 -35.86 3.61
C HIS A 12 -51.55 -35.41 2.17
N ALA A 13 -50.89 -35.64 1.03
CA ALA A 13 -49.94 -36.66 0.61
C ALA A 13 -49.21 -36.29 -0.72
N SER A 14 -47.97 -36.76 -0.84
CA SER A 14 -47.32 -37.50 -1.95
C SER A 14 -47.34 -37.09 -3.44
N SER A 15 -46.12 -37.21 -4.01
CA SER A 15 -45.74 -37.84 -5.30
C SER A 15 -46.05 -37.03 -6.58
N THR A 16 -45.14 -36.84 -7.54
CA THR A 16 -44.44 -37.88 -8.35
C THR A 16 -43.32 -37.22 -9.18
N GLY A 17 -42.24 -37.94 -9.47
CA GLY A 17 -41.02 -37.48 -10.18
C GLY A 17 -41.10 -37.39 -11.72
N PRO A 18 -40.09 -37.88 -12.46
CA PRO A 18 -39.02 -37.08 -13.09
C PRO A 18 -39.12 -37.05 -14.64
N ALA A 19 -38.33 -36.18 -15.30
CA ALA A 19 -38.03 -36.34 -16.73
C ALA A 19 -36.66 -35.76 -17.13
N LEU A 20 -35.98 -36.53 -17.97
CA LEU A 20 -34.63 -36.37 -18.50
C LEU A 20 -34.54 -35.42 -19.72
N VAL A 21 -33.35 -34.83 -19.85
CA VAL A 21 -32.61 -34.22 -20.99
C VAL A 21 -32.67 -35.18 -22.23
N PRO A 22 -32.51 -34.80 -23.54
CA PRO A 22 -31.39 -33.97 -24.07
C PRO A 22 -31.54 -33.21 -25.42
N ALA A 23 -30.55 -32.36 -25.72
CA ALA A 23 -29.75 -32.30 -26.98
C ALA A 23 -29.09 -30.91 -27.15
N THR A 24 -27.76 -30.80 -27.13
CA THR A 24 -26.84 -30.83 -28.29
C THR A 24 -26.89 -29.57 -29.15
N GLY A 25 -25.81 -28.79 -29.10
CA GLY A 25 -25.55 -27.65 -29.98
C GLY A 25 -24.09 -27.22 -29.87
N GLN A 26 -23.19 -27.98 -30.49
CA GLN A 26 -21.80 -27.58 -30.76
C GLN A 26 -21.79 -26.42 -31.76
N THR A 27 -20.97 -25.39 -31.48
CA THR A 27 -20.27 -24.67 -32.55
C THR A 27 -18.86 -24.33 -32.09
N HIS A 28 -17.95 -24.53 -33.02
CA HIS A 28 -16.50 -24.60 -32.89
C HIS A 28 -15.88 -23.24 -33.32
N VAL A 29 -14.66 -22.98 -32.88
CA VAL A 29 -13.67 -22.00 -33.40
C VAL A 29 -13.93 -20.51 -33.12
N SER A 30 -13.11 -19.90 -32.25
CA SER A 30 -11.91 -19.20 -32.73
C SER A 30 -11.05 -18.72 -31.57
N ASP A 31 -9.88 -19.34 -31.44
CA ASP A 31 -8.73 -18.79 -30.72
C ASP A 31 -8.33 -17.44 -31.34
N LYS A 32 -8.28 -16.41 -30.50
CA LYS A 32 -7.39 -15.26 -30.70
C LYS A 32 -6.73 -14.95 -29.36
N SER A 33 -5.62 -15.67 -29.13
CA SER A 33 -4.57 -15.29 -28.21
C SER A 33 -4.15 -13.85 -28.54
N THR A 34 -4.49 -12.91 -27.65
CA THR A 34 -4.02 -11.53 -27.75
C THR A 34 -2.82 -11.40 -26.84
N THR A 35 -1.65 -11.57 -27.44
CA THR A 35 -0.36 -11.23 -26.85
C THR A 35 -0.36 -9.76 -26.47
N LEU A 36 -0.48 -9.45 -25.17
CA LEU A 36 -0.22 -8.10 -24.67
C LEU A 36 1.30 -7.93 -24.56
N THR A 37 1.84 -7.29 -25.61
CA THR A 37 3.20 -6.76 -25.62
C THR A 37 3.34 -5.70 -24.54
N THR A 38 3.95 -6.05 -23.42
CA THR A 38 4.48 -5.09 -22.46
C THR A 38 5.55 -4.25 -23.15
N ARG A 39 5.28 -2.95 -23.32
CA ARG A 39 6.26 -2.00 -23.83
C ARG A 39 7.39 -1.85 -22.82
N HIS A 40 8.58 -2.19 -23.32
CA HIS A 40 9.89 -1.90 -22.77
C HIS A 40 10.01 -0.39 -22.50
N PHE A 41 10.21 -0.01 -21.23
CA PHE A 41 10.86 1.27 -20.94
C PHE A 41 12.37 1.04 -21.13
N GLN A 42 12.94 1.72 -22.11
CA GLN A 42 14.37 1.96 -22.23
C GLN A 42 14.67 3.20 -21.39
N ASP A 43 15.51 3.05 -20.36
CA ASP A 43 16.32 4.16 -19.88
C ASP A 43 17.79 3.79 -20.06
N ASN A 44 18.48 4.77 -20.66
CA ASN A 44 19.81 4.70 -21.22
C ASN A 44 20.89 4.44 -20.17
N ASP A 45 21.85 3.63 -20.62
CA ASP A 45 23.29 3.71 -20.43
C ASP A 45 23.85 4.99 -19.79
N SER A 46 24.63 4.78 -18.74
CA SER A 46 25.94 5.43 -18.61
C SER A 46 26.94 4.42 -18.08
N SER A 47 27.62 3.73 -19.00
CA SER A 47 28.79 2.91 -18.74
C SER A 47 29.97 3.79 -18.33
N VAL A 48 30.71 3.38 -17.29
CA VAL A 48 32.10 3.77 -17.13
C VAL A 48 32.91 2.50 -16.97
N ASP A 49 33.62 2.19 -18.06
CA ASP A 49 34.67 1.21 -18.20
C ASP A 49 35.87 1.60 -17.34
N LEU A 50 36.36 0.69 -16.49
CA LEU A 50 37.76 0.67 -16.05
C LEU A 50 38.18 -0.78 -15.81
N THR A 51 38.65 -1.42 -16.88
CA THR A 51 39.57 -2.56 -16.84
C THR A 51 41.01 -2.07 -16.86
N SER A 52 41.84 -2.51 -15.92
CA SER A 52 43.21 -2.94 -16.24
C SER A 52 43.80 -3.73 -15.06
N ASP A 53 44.32 -4.90 -15.41
CA ASP A 53 44.96 -5.91 -14.59
C ASP A 53 46.33 -5.50 -14.02
N GLN A 54 46.87 -6.45 -13.25
CA GLN A 54 48.28 -6.75 -12.93
C GLN A 54 48.83 -6.15 -11.63
N ASP A 55 49.06 -6.94 -10.57
CA ASP A 55 49.93 -8.12 -10.36
C ASP A 55 51.31 -7.72 -9.80
N SER A 56 51.49 -8.10 -8.53
CA SER A 56 52.72 -8.66 -7.91
C SER A 56 54.05 -7.88 -7.88
N THR A 57 54.45 -7.55 -6.63
CA THR A 57 55.68 -8.08 -5.97
C THR A 57 56.93 -7.16 -5.83
N ASP A 58 57.39 -7.11 -4.58
CA ASP A 58 58.73 -6.90 -4.00
C ASP A 58 59.44 -5.52 -3.93
N ASN A 59 59.67 -5.12 -2.67
CA ASN A 59 60.78 -4.31 -2.12
C ASN A 59 62.11 -5.12 -2.15
N PRO A 60 63.35 -4.57 -1.97
CA PRO A 60 63.69 -3.44 -1.08
C PRO A 60 64.88 -2.51 -1.46
N ALA A 61 64.99 -1.41 -0.70
CA ALA A 61 66.17 -0.67 -0.18
C ALA A 61 67.35 -0.26 -1.10
N ILE A 62 67.73 1.04 -1.03
CA ILE A 62 69.03 1.55 -0.52
C ILE A 62 69.06 3.10 -0.52
N ALA A 63 69.74 3.62 0.50
CA ALA A 63 70.03 4.98 0.93
C ALA A 63 70.38 6.06 -0.13
N SER A 64 70.08 7.33 0.19
CA SER A 64 71.09 8.30 0.63
C SER A 64 70.50 9.67 0.98
N SER A 65 71.10 10.25 2.03
CA SER A 65 71.00 11.57 2.65
C SER A 65 70.87 12.77 1.69
N THR A 66 70.29 13.90 2.15
CA THR A 66 70.94 15.24 2.19
C THR A 66 70.05 16.34 2.82
N SER A 67 70.73 17.16 3.65
CA SER A 67 70.51 18.55 4.06
C SER A 67 69.36 18.99 4.97
N GLN A 68 69.81 19.59 6.07
CA GLN A 68 69.18 20.53 6.98
C GLN A 68 68.60 21.77 6.28
N HIS A 69 67.46 22.28 6.76
CA HIS A 69 67.33 23.70 7.08
C HIS A 69 66.20 23.97 8.09
N LYS A 70 66.50 24.83 9.06
CA LYS A 70 65.60 25.44 10.05
C LYS A 70 64.65 26.44 9.37
N ASP A 71 63.37 26.35 9.66
CA ASP A 71 62.45 27.48 9.95
C ASP A 71 61.15 26.83 10.45
N GLY A 72 60.62 27.15 11.63
CA GLY A 72 59.83 28.36 11.85
C GLY A 72 58.42 27.85 12.19
N SER A 73 57.99 28.08 13.43
CA SER A 73 56.67 27.81 14.01
C SER A 73 55.57 27.34 13.03
N ASP A 74 55.36 26.02 12.99
CA ASP A 74 54.18 25.42 12.38
C ASP A 74 53.01 25.60 13.37
N GLU A 75 52.30 26.72 13.22
CA GLU A 75 50.92 26.81 13.69
C GLU A 75 50.11 25.85 12.83
N THR A 76 50.19 24.56 13.17
CA THR A 76 49.18 23.59 12.78
C THR A 76 47.90 24.06 13.47
N MET A 77 47.16 24.95 12.80
CA MET A 77 45.72 24.97 12.92
C MET A 77 45.32 23.51 12.76
N GLU A 78 44.98 22.87 13.89
CA GLU A 78 44.15 21.68 13.86
C GLU A 78 42.89 22.12 13.13
N ASP A 79 42.93 21.94 11.81
CA ASP A 79 41.78 21.84 10.94
C ASP A 79 40.93 20.79 11.64
N SER A 80 40.02 21.29 12.46
CA SER A 80 39.04 20.50 13.17
C SER A 80 38.23 19.90 12.05
N LEU A 81 38.68 18.73 11.58
CA LEU A 81 38.01 17.86 10.65
C LEU A 81 36.64 17.62 11.28
N LEU A 82 35.69 18.50 10.95
CA LEU A 82 34.28 18.30 11.22
C LEU A 82 33.97 17.01 10.48
N ALA A 83 33.99 15.90 11.23
CA ALA A 83 33.63 14.61 10.72
C ALA A 83 32.35 14.79 9.93
N GLU A 84 32.37 14.40 8.66
CA GLU A 84 31.23 14.56 7.78
C GLU A 84 30.00 13.98 8.49
N PRO A 85 28.92 14.76 8.67
CA PRO A 85 27.79 14.31 9.44
C PRO A 85 27.25 13.03 8.82
N ASP A 86 27.10 11.98 9.64
CA ASP A 86 26.56 10.71 9.18
C ASP A 86 25.17 10.94 8.59
N GLN A 87 25.07 10.91 7.25
CA GLN A 87 23.84 11.15 6.53
C GLN A 87 22.75 10.12 6.89
N ARG A 88 23.14 8.96 7.45
CA ARG A 88 22.21 7.94 7.95
C ARG A 88 21.60 8.30 9.31
N ALA A 89 22.23 9.18 10.08
CA ALA A 89 21.68 9.68 11.34
C ALA A 89 20.47 10.62 11.14
N PHE A 90 20.27 11.14 9.93
CA PHE A 90 19.24 12.14 9.60
C PHE A 90 18.13 11.60 8.71
N GLN A 91 17.87 10.30 8.73
CA GLN A 91 16.78 9.75 7.93
C GLN A 91 15.43 10.33 8.42
N PRO A 92 14.68 11.07 7.56
CA PRO A 92 13.42 11.67 7.96
C PRO A 92 12.37 10.58 8.20
N ILE A 93 11.59 10.77 9.26
CA ILE A 93 10.42 9.95 9.59
C ILE A 93 9.20 10.71 9.10
N PHE A 94 8.43 10.09 8.19
CA PHE A 94 7.19 10.66 7.67
C PHE A 94 6.01 10.08 8.43
N THR A 95 5.17 10.95 8.96
CA THR A 95 3.90 10.61 9.62
C THR A 95 2.77 11.45 9.05
N GLY A 96 1.53 11.21 9.48
CA GLY A 96 0.38 11.99 9.04
C GLY A 96 -0.48 12.48 10.20
N ARG A 97 -0.87 13.74 10.16
CA ARG A 97 -1.89 14.29 11.06
C ARG A 97 -3.22 14.38 10.32
N LEU A 98 -4.21 13.63 10.79
CA LEU A 98 -5.56 13.65 10.23
C LEU A 98 -6.19 15.03 10.42
N ILE A 99 -6.60 15.67 9.32
CA ILE A 99 -7.21 17.01 9.32
C ILE A 99 -8.72 16.93 9.08
N TRP A 100 -9.14 15.98 8.24
CA TRP A 100 -10.53 15.83 7.86
C TRP A 100 -10.87 14.37 7.62
N SER A 101 -12.10 14.01 7.95
CA SER A 101 -12.63 12.66 7.87
C SER A 101 -14.10 12.74 7.51
N ALA A 102 -14.51 12.01 6.47
CA ALA A 102 -15.91 11.87 6.09
C ALA A 102 -16.69 11.17 7.20
N THR A 103 -17.87 11.69 7.53
CA THR A 103 -18.74 11.24 8.64
C THR A 103 -19.48 9.91 8.39
N ARG A 104 -19.03 9.07 7.45
CA ARG A 104 -19.73 7.85 7.05
C ARG A 104 -19.37 6.66 7.93
N SER A 105 -20.36 5.83 8.26
CA SER A 105 -20.24 4.69 9.19
C SER A 105 -19.59 3.45 8.57
N ASP A 106 -19.45 3.38 7.25
CA ASP A 106 -19.06 2.19 6.48
C ASP A 106 -17.65 2.28 5.86
N LYS A 107 -16.89 3.34 6.16
CA LYS A 107 -15.55 3.51 5.59
C LYS A 107 -14.50 2.66 6.33
N PRO A 108 -13.51 2.10 5.62
CA PRO A 108 -12.37 1.48 6.28
C PRO A 108 -11.57 2.54 7.03
N ILE A 109 -11.21 2.24 8.27
CA ILE A 109 -10.29 3.07 9.06
C ILE A 109 -8.88 2.58 8.71
N ALA A 110 -8.10 3.42 8.03
CA ALA A 110 -6.69 3.16 7.78
C ALA A 110 -5.86 4.29 8.40
N PRO A 111 -4.90 3.99 9.29
CA PRO A 111 -3.92 4.97 9.74
C PRO A 111 -3.01 5.38 8.57
N PHE A 112 -2.32 6.51 8.72
CA PHE A 112 -1.46 7.07 7.67
C PHE A 112 -0.38 6.08 7.21
N GLU A 113 0.18 5.34 8.17
CA GLU A 113 1.25 4.38 7.96
C GLU A 113 0.83 3.19 7.09
N GLU A 114 -0.47 2.86 7.05
CA GLU A 114 -1.02 1.75 6.27
C GLU A 114 -1.47 2.16 4.85
N LEU A 115 -1.29 3.43 4.48
CA LEU A 115 -1.67 3.94 3.17
C LEU A 115 -0.68 3.44 2.09
N PRO A 116 -1.18 3.03 0.92
CA PRO A 116 -0.34 2.58 -0.19
C PRO A 116 0.29 3.77 -0.94
N ILE A 117 1.12 4.55 -0.25
CA ILE A 117 1.85 5.69 -0.83
C ILE A 117 3.02 5.14 -1.67
N PRO A 118 3.29 5.60 -2.90
CA PRO A 118 4.26 4.97 -3.82
C PRO A 118 5.67 4.69 -3.27
N LYS A 119 6.10 5.45 -2.26
CA LYS A 119 7.42 5.28 -1.61
C LYS A 119 7.38 4.41 -0.34
N SER A 120 6.19 4.02 0.11
CA SER A 120 5.99 3.16 1.28
C SER A 120 6.19 1.68 0.90
N ASP A 121 6.60 0.88 1.88
CA ASP A 121 6.68 -0.57 1.72
C ASP A 121 5.29 -1.20 1.46
N HIS A 122 4.21 -0.59 1.98
CA HIS A 122 2.83 -1.05 1.76
C HIS A 122 2.37 -0.92 0.30
N ALA A 123 2.88 0.06 -0.46
CA ALA A 123 2.56 0.20 -1.88
C ALA A 123 3.27 -0.84 -2.77
N ARG A 124 4.29 -1.53 -2.24
CA ARG A 124 5.04 -2.55 -2.97
C ARG A 124 4.28 -3.88 -3.08
N VAL A 125 3.27 -4.08 -2.24
CA VAL A 125 2.47 -5.29 -2.19
C VAL A 125 1.02 -4.97 -2.55
N PRO A 126 0.35 -5.80 -3.36
CA PRO A 126 -1.06 -5.63 -3.64
C PRO A 126 -1.91 -5.51 -2.35
N PRO A 127 -3.07 -4.80 -2.39
CA PRO A 127 -3.96 -4.74 -1.25
C PRO A 127 -4.41 -6.13 -0.76
N CYS A 128 -4.66 -6.23 0.53
CA CYS A 128 -5.12 -7.43 1.23
C CYS A 128 -4.23 -8.66 0.99
N THR A 129 -2.93 -8.43 0.88
CA THR A 129 -1.92 -9.47 0.58
C THR A 129 -0.82 -9.44 1.62
N VAL A 130 -0.36 -10.60 2.05
CA VAL A 130 0.86 -10.74 2.85
C VAL A 130 1.92 -11.41 1.98
N CYS A 131 3.14 -10.88 2.01
CA CYS A 131 4.28 -11.40 1.27
C CYS A 131 5.25 -12.08 2.24
N TRP A 132 5.57 -13.33 1.94
CA TRP A 132 6.58 -14.11 2.64
C TRP A 132 7.74 -14.46 1.73
N GLN A 133 8.92 -14.59 2.33
CA GLN A 133 10.14 -15.05 1.69
C GLN A 133 10.47 -16.48 2.13
N PHE A 134 10.85 -17.30 1.16
CA PHE A 134 11.45 -18.60 1.41
C PHE A 134 12.84 -18.40 2.02
N THR A 135 13.04 -18.98 3.19
CA THR A 135 14.32 -18.94 3.93
C THR A 135 15.33 -19.99 3.44
N HIS A 136 14.89 -20.86 2.53
CA HIS A 136 15.71 -21.92 1.94
C HIS A 136 15.55 -21.94 0.42
N ASN A 137 16.31 -22.81 -0.26
CA ASN A 137 16.28 -22.93 -1.71
C ASN A 137 14.90 -23.42 -2.14
N PHE A 138 14.22 -22.57 -2.89
CA PHE A 138 12.94 -22.85 -3.52
C PHE A 138 13.11 -22.65 -5.03
N ASN A 139 12.65 -23.61 -5.83
CA ASN A 139 12.68 -23.51 -7.28
C ASN A 139 11.27 -23.44 -7.85
N LEU A 140 10.89 -22.22 -8.23
CA LEU A 140 9.58 -21.91 -8.79
C LEU A 140 9.21 -22.80 -9.98
N ASN A 141 10.17 -23.21 -10.82
CA ASN A 141 9.86 -23.96 -12.04
C ASN A 141 9.39 -25.40 -11.79
N TRP A 142 9.69 -25.97 -10.63
CA TRP A 142 9.39 -27.38 -10.33
C TRP A 142 8.48 -27.55 -9.12
N GLU A 143 8.51 -26.60 -8.19
CA GLU A 143 7.84 -26.73 -6.90
C GLU A 143 6.56 -25.89 -6.81
N GLU A 144 6.26 -25.02 -7.78
CA GLU A 144 5.16 -24.05 -7.72
C GLU A 144 3.81 -24.68 -7.37
N ASP A 145 3.30 -25.63 -8.16
CA ASP A 145 1.95 -26.18 -7.97
C ASP A 145 1.79 -26.86 -6.59
N ILE A 146 2.79 -27.66 -6.18
CA ILE A 146 2.79 -28.38 -4.91
C ILE A 146 2.87 -27.38 -3.75
N THR A 147 3.73 -26.38 -3.87
CA THR A 147 3.94 -25.34 -2.85
C THR A 147 2.70 -24.48 -2.72
N GLN A 148 2.09 -24.08 -3.83
CA GLN A 148 0.84 -23.31 -3.87
C GLN A 148 -0.27 -24.05 -3.13
N GLY A 149 -0.46 -25.33 -3.43
CA GLY A 149 -1.46 -26.17 -2.77
C GLY A 149 -1.23 -26.30 -1.27
N SER A 150 0.02 -26.57 -0.87
CA SER A 150 0.43 -26.73 0.53
C SER A 150 0.24 -25.43 1.34
N LEU A 151 0.76 -24.31 0.85
CA LEU A 151 0.66 -23.02 1.54
C LEU A 151 -0.78 -22.54 1.63
N ARG A 152 -1.58 -22.72 0.57
CA ARG A 152 -3.02 -22.40 0.59
C ARG A 152 -3.75 -23.22 1.65
N LEU A 153 -3.44 -24.51 1.78
CA LEU A 153 -4.05 -25.37 2.79
C LEU A 153 -3.68 -24.92 4.21
N GLN A 154 -2.40 -24.62 4.45
CA GLN A 154 -1.91 -24.13 5.75
C GLN A 154 -2.60 -22.82 6.15
N ALA A 155 -2.62 -21.83 5.26
CA ALA A 155 -3.25 -20.53 5.50
C ALA A 155 -4.75 -20.71 5.82
N ARG A 156 -5.47 -21.52 5.04
CA ARG A 156 -6.90 -21.78 5.27
C ARG A 156 -7.16 -22.44 6.62
N GLN A 157 -6.41 -23.48 6.97
CA GLN A 157 -6.60 -24.20 8.24
C GLN A 157 -6.34 -23.30 9.45
N GLN A 158 -5.29 -22.48 9.39
CA GLN A 158 -4.98 -21.57 10.49
C GLN A 158 -5.97 -20.40 10.59
N LEU A 159 -6.45 -19.86 9.46
CA LEU A 159 -7.55 -18.88 9.47
C LEU A 159 -8.86 -19.48 10.01
N GLN A 160 -9.17 -20.73 9.67
CA GLN A 160 -10.31 -21.45 10.26
C GLN A 160 -10.17 -21.60 11.77
N ALA A 161 -8.97 -21.93 12.26
CA ALA A 161 -8.70 -21.99 13.70
C ALA A 161 -8.85 -20.63 14.39
N LYS A 162 -8.66 -19.51 13.67
CA LYS A 162 -8.88 -18.14 14.14
C LYS A 162 -10.33 -17.64 13.99
N GLY A 163 -11.26 -18.49 13.53
CA GLY A 163 -12.70 -18.18 13.48
C GLY A 163 -13.26 -17.83 12.09
N PHE A 164 -12.49 -17.99 11.01
CA PHE A 164 -12.96 -17.76 9.64
C PHE A 164 -13.36 -19.09 8.98
N PRO A 165 -14.65 -19.49 8.93
CA PRO A 165 -15.05 -20.85 8.55
C PRO A 165 -14.76 -21.19 7.09
N SER A 166 -14.83 -20.21 6.20
CA SER A 166 -14.57 -20.38 4.76
C SER A 166 -13.62 -19.29 4.25
N PRO A 167 -12.33 -19.36 4.61
CA PRO A 167 -11.37 -18.35 4.21
C PRO A 167 -11.08 -18.49 2.72
N ALA A 168 -11.15 -17.37 2.01
CA ALA A 168 -10.79 -17.27 0.60
C ALA A 168 -9.32 -16.87 0.52
N CYS A 169 -8.45 -17.81 0.15
CA CYS A 169 -7.01 -17.58 0.04
C CYS A 169 -6.56 -17.81 -1.40
N VAL A 170 -5.99 -16.79 -2.02
CA VAL A 170 -5.33 -16.89 -3.33
C VAL A 170 -3.84 -16.80 -3.09
N VAL A 171 -3.09 -17.81 -3.56
CA VAL A 171 -1.63 -17.87 -3.42
C VAL A 171 -1.02 -17.60 -4.79
N ASN A 172 -0.14 -16.61 -4.86
CA ASN A 172 0.54 -16.18 -6.07
C ASN A 172 2.05 -16.17 -5.86
N PHE A 173 2.79 -16.43 -6.92
CA PHE A 173 4.24 -16.27 -6.94
C PHE A 173 4.59 -15.10 -7.86
N PRO A 174 5.14 -13.99 -7.34
CA PRO A 174 5.53 -12.86 -8.15
C PRO A 174 6.58 -13.28 -9.17
N ARG A 175 6.44 -12.79 -10.41
CA ARG A 175 7.33 -13.11 -11.54
C ARG A 175 8.27 -11.93 -11.79
N GLY A 176 9.52 -12.24 -12.13
CA GLY A 176 10.54 -11.24 -12.46
C GLY A 176 11.87 -11.52 -11.76
N THR A 177 12.88 -10.72 -12.10
CA THR A 177 14.21 -10.83 -11.50
C THR A 177 14.14 -10.62 -9.99
N GLY A 178 14.73 -11.53 -9.22
CA GLY A 178 14.75 -11.46 -7.75
C GLY A 178 13.45 -11.85 -7.04
N CYS A 179 12.35 -12.14 -7.76
CA CYS A 179 11.05 -12.45 -7.17
C CYS A 179 10.85 -13.95 -6.86
N ASN A 180 11.78 -14.80 -7.31
CA ASN A 180 11.64 -16.26 -7.27
C ASN A 180 11.67 -16.87 -5.85
N HIS A 181 11.91 -16.07 -4.81
CA HIS A 181 11.96 -16.51 -3.42
C HIS A 181 10.80 -15.95 -2.59
N PHE A 182 9.78 -15.40 -3.22
CA PHE A 182 8.63 -14.83 -2.53
C PHE A 182 7.34 -15.58 -2.86
N VAL A 183 6.40 -15.52 -1.93
CA VAL A 183 5.04 -15.97 -2.11
C VAL A 183 4.11 -14.91 -1.52
N GLU A 184 3.06 -14.60 -2.27
CA GLU A 184 2.04 -13.66 -1.90
C GLU A 184 0.75 -14.42 -1.62
N ILE A 185 0.17 -14.24 -0.44
CA ILE A 185 -1.16 -14.78 -0.12
C ILE A 185 -2.13 -13.63 0.08
N MET A 186 -3.15 -13.62 -0.75
CA MET A 186 -4.21 -12.63 -0.75
C MET A 186 -5.48 -13.21 -0.12
N VAL A 187 -6.12 -12.40 0.72
CA VAL A 187 -7.34 -12.73 1.45
C VAL A 187 -8.32 -11.55 1.42
N PRO A 188 -9.59 -11.73 1.80
CA PRO A 188 -10.48 -10.63 2.16
C PRO A 188 -9.88 -9.72 3.24
N SER A 189 -10.26 -8.44 3.24
CA SER A 189 -9.67 -7.41 4.14
C SER A 189 -9.87 -7.74 5.63
N ASP A 190 -11.01 -8.30 5.99
CA ASP A 190 -11.35 -8.73 7.35
C ASP A 190 -10.48 -9.89 7.87
N GLN A 191 -9.79 -10.60 6.97
CA GLN A 191 -8.91 -11.72 7.29
C GLN A 191 -7.43 -11.34 7.31
N LEU A 192 -7.06 -10.14 6.84
CA LEU A 192 -5.66 -9.78 6.62
C LEU A 192 -4.85 -9.77 7.91
N ALA A 193 -5.38 -9.16 8.98
CA ALA A 193 -4.71 -9.12 10.29
C ALA A 193 -4.51 -10.54 10.87
N ALA A 194 -5.51 -11.40 10.72
CA ALA A 194 -5.39 -12.79 11.17
C ALA A 194 -4.36 -13.57 10.36
N LEU A 195 -4.27 -13.29 9.05
CA LEU A 195 -3.29 -13.88 8.14
C LEU A 195 -1.87 -13.40 8.42
N SER A 196 -1.65 -12.10 8.70
CA SER A 196 -0.32 -11.58 8.97
C SER A 196 0.31 -12.25 10.19
N ASP A 197 -0.49 -12.69 11.15
CA ASP A 197 -0.08 -13.35 12.39
C ASP A 197 0.13 -14.87 12.25
N ILE A 198 0.02 -15.43 11.05
CA ILE A 198 0.18 -16.87 10.79
C ILE A 198 1.64 -17.20 10.46
N SER A 199 2.11 -18.35 10.98
CA SER A 199 3.38 -18.95 10.60
C SER A 199 3.18 -19.97 9.49
N LEU A 200 3.85 -19.78 8.36
CA LEU A 200 3.85 -20.72 7.24
C LEU A 200 5.15 -21.52 7.21
N VAL A 201 5.05 -22.80 6.82
CA VAL A 201 6.20 -23.72 6.75
C VAL A 201 6.26 -24.37 5.38
N PHE A 202 7.44 -24.42 4.78
CA PHE A 202 7.72 -25.17 3.55
C PHE A 202 8.99 -25.99 3.74
N ASN A 203 9.00 -27.25 3.32
CA ASN A 203 10.16 -28.15 3.49
C ASN A 203 10.77 -28.14 4.91
N LYS A 204 9.90 -28.11 5.94
CA LYS A 204 10.25 -28.05 7.38
C LYS A 204 10.94 -26.76 7.83
N THR A 205 11.06 -25.75 6.97
CA THR A 205 11.56 -24.43 7.34
C THR A 205 10.43 -23.41 7.35
N SER A 206 10.43 -22.53 8.35
CA SER A 206 9.47 -21.43 8.41
C SER A 206 9.79 -20.40 7.33
N LEU A 207 8.76 -19.90 6.66
CA LEU A 207 8.88 -18.74 5.79
C LEU A 207 9.01 -17.47 6.65
N GLN A 208 9.75 -16.49 6.15
CA GLN A 208 9.88 -15.19 6.80
C GLN A 208 8.82 -14.24 6.24
N ARG A 209 7.96 -13.68 7.08
CA ARG A 209 7.06 -12.60 6.67
C ARG A 209 7.89 -11.35 6.39
N VAL A 210 7.77 -10.78 5.20
CA VAL A 210 8.57 -9.61 4.80
C VAL A 210 7.70 -8.36 4.73
N LEU A 211 6.54 -8.46 4.09
CA LEU A 211 5.66 -7.31 3.86
C LEU A 211 4.20 -7.67 4.09
N VAL A 212 3.41 -6.69 4.49
CA VAL A 212 1.94 -6.77 4.60
C VAL A 212 1.38 -5.62 3.79
N GLY A 213 0.59 -5.92 2.76
CA GLY A 213 -0.13 -4.92 1.98
C GLY A 213 -1.23 -4.25 2.78
N SER A 214 -1.82 -3.19 2.24
CA SER A 214 -2.88 -2.45 2.92
C SER A 214 -4.16 -3.30 3.10
N ALA A 215 -4.85 -3.17 4.23
CA ALA A 215 -6.18 -3.76 4.46
C ALA A 215 -7.31 -3.04 3.70
N LEU A 216 -6.97 -2.00 2.94
CA LEU A 216 -7.91 -1.23 2.15
C LEU A 216 -8.51 -2.06 0.99
N PRO A 217 -9.79 -1.85 0.65
CA PRO A 217 -10.38 -2.46 -0.54
C PRO A 217 -9.65 -2.03 -1.82
N ARG A 218 -9.69 -2.88 -2.85
CA ARG A 218 -8.90 -2.69 -4.08
C ARG A 218 -9.26 -1.44 -4.88
N ASN A 219 -10.40 -0.82 -4.64
CA ASN A 219 -10.84 0.42 -5.29
C ASN A 219 -10.43 1.68 -4.51
N TYR A 220 -9.65 1.55 -3.44
CA TYR A 220 -9.11 2.66 -2.65
C TYR A 220 -7.70 3.03 -3.09
N LEU A 221 -7.39 4.32 -3.02
CA LEU A 221 -6.11 4.89 -3.41
C LEU A 221 -5.71 6.01 -2.45
N ALA A 222 -4.41 6.17 -2.24
CA ALA A 222 -3.84 7.35 -1.62
C ALA A 222 -3.41 8.34 -2.71
N LEU A 223 -3.98 9.54 -2.72
CA LEU A 223 -3.54 10.64 -3.56
C LEU A 223 -2.61 11.56 -2.78
N GLU A 224 -1.41 11.75 -3.30
CA GLU A 224 -0.48 12.78 -2.81
C GLU A 224 -0.80 14.10 -3.52
N ILE A 225 -1.12 15.12 -2.73
CA ILE A 225 -1.48 16.46 -3.19
C ILE A 225 -0.37 17.42 -2.76
N LEU A 226 0.31 18.00 -3.74
CA LEU A 226 1.50 18.82 -3.58
C LEU A 226 1.19 20.32 -3.64
N ASP A 227 2.19 21.13 -3.28
CA ASP A 227 2.21 22.58 -3.50
C ASP A 227 1.04 23.37 -2.87
N ILE A 228 0.53 22.88 -1.74
CA ILE A 228 -0.49 23.61 -0.97
C ILE A 228 0.17 24.75 -0.20
N PRO A 229 -0.23 26.02 -0.41
CA PRO A 229 0.32 27.13 0.36
C PRO A 229 0.08 26.94 1.86
N GLN A 230 1.15 27.01 2.67
CA GLN A 230 1.07 26.87 4.14
C GLN A 230 0.20 27.96 4.80
N THR A 231 -0.07 29.06 4.10
CA THR A 231 -0.96 30.12 4.55
C THR A 231 -2.43 29.71 4.58
N ASN A 232 -2.81 28.64 3.89
CA ASN A 232 -4.20 28.22 3.79
C ASN A 232 -4.63 27.47 5.06
N ALA A 233 -5.83 27.78 5.56
CA ALA A 233 -6.42 27.06 6.68
C ALA A 233 -6.65 25.58 6.29
N PRO A 234 -6.09 24.59 7.02
CA PRO A 234 -6.14 23.19 6.63
C PRO A 234 -7.56 22.68 6.37
N THR A 235 -8.51 23.03 7.23
CA THR A 235 -9.92 22.62 7.09
C THR A 235 -10.53 23.12 5.77
N ALA A 236 -10.34 24.39 5.43
CA ALA A 236 -10.91 24.94 4.22
C ALA A 236 -10.26 24.34 2.96
N THR A 237 -8.95 24.10 2.99
CA THR A 237 -8.23 23.35 1.94
C THR A 237 -8.84 21.96 1.76
N THR A 238 -9.09 21.22 2.84
CA THR A 238 -9.68 19.87 2.74
C THR A 238 -11.10 19.87 2.18
N CYS A 239 -11.94 20.86 2.55
CA CYS A 239 -13.28 21.02 1.97
C CYS A 239 -13.21 21.24 0.46
N TYR A 240 -12.28 22.08 0.02
CA TYR A 240 -12.08 22.34 -1.41
C TYR A 240 -11.61 21.09 -2.15
N MET A 241 -10.61 20.37 -1.61
CA MET A 241 -10.14 19.09 -2.18
C MET A 241 -11.29 18.08 -2.33
N ALA A 242 -12.09 17.91 -1.28
CA ALA A 242 -13.24 17.03 -1.30
C ALA A 242 -14.28 17.46 -2.35
N HIS A 243 -14.52 18.76 -2.49
CA HIS A 243 -15.43 19.30 -3.50
C HIS A 243 -14.91 19.07 -4.92
N SER A 244 -13.66 19.40 -5.21
CA SER A 244 -13.05 19.25 -6.54
C SER A 244 -12.97 17.78 -6.99
N LEU A 245 -12.73 16.86 -6.05
CA LEU A 245 -12.64 15.43 -6.35
C LEU A 245 -13.99 14.74 -6.46
N LYS A 246 -15.07 15.32 -5.94
CA LYS A 246 -16.41 14.70 -5.81
C LYS A 246 -16.94 14.06 -7.09
N THR A 247 -16.62 14.62 -8.27
CA THR A 247 -17.09 14.12 -9.56
C THR A 247 -16.33 12.87 -10.03
N TYR A 248 -15.14 12.62 -9.49
CA TYR A 248 -14.22 11.56 -9.93
C TYR A 248 -14.08 10.45 -8.89
N ALA A 249 -14.03 10.82 -7.62
CA ALA A 249 -13.79 9.92 -6.52
C ALA A 249 -14.49 10.40 -5.24
N GLN A 250 -14.71 9.48 -4.32
CA GLN A 250 -15.16 9.80 -2.98
C GLN A 250 -13.94 9.99 -2.08
N VAL A 251 -13.83 11.15 -1.43
CA VAL A 251 -12.78 11.41 -0.42
C VAL A 251 -13.25 10.92 0.94
N HIS A 252 -12.40 10.15 1.63
CA HIS A 252 -12.73 9.54 2.92
C HIS A 252 -11.99 10.20 4.08
N ASP A 253 -10.69 10.39 3.92
CA ASP A 253 -9.81 10.94 4.94
C ASP A 253 -8.74 11.79 4.28
N VAL A 254 -8.33 12.84 4.97
CA VAL A 254 -7.27 13.73 4.51
C VAL A 254 -6.31 14.00 5.66
N TRP A 255 -5.03 13.72 5.41
CA TRP A 255 -3.91 13.99 6.31
C TRP A 255 -3.05 15.11 5.76
N VAL A 256 -2.45 15.88 6.65
CA VAL A 256 -1.25 16.65 6.33
C VAL A 256 -0.04 15.78 6.66
N CYS A 257 0.90 15.65 5.72
CA CYS A 257 2.16 14.97 5.96
C CYS A 257 2.96 15.76 6.99
N GLN A 258 3.54 15.05 7.95
CA GLN A 258 4.46 15.60 8.92
C GLN A 258 5.83 14.95 8.76
N VAL A 259 6.87 15.71 9.08
CA VAL A 259 8.24 15.21 9.09
C VAL A 259 8.85 15.40 10.47
N SER A 260 9.56 14.38 10.94
CA SER A 260 10.38 14.42 12.14
C SER A 260 11.72 13.71 11.89
N TYR A 261 12.63 13.82 12.85
CA TYR A 261 13.95 13.19 12.78
C TYR A 261 14.21 12.37 14.04
N PRO A 262 14.97 11.27 13.95
CA PRO A 262 15.37 10.49 15.11
C PRO A 262 16.03 11.38 16.17
N ASN A 263 15.61 11.24 17.43
CA ASN A 263 16.13 11.99 18.58
C ASN A 263 15.89 13.52 18.55
N ASP A 264 15.10 14.06 17.63
CA ASP A 264 14.63 15.45 17.71
C ASP A 264 13.52 15.55 18.78
N PRO A 265 13.68 16.34 19.84
CA PRO A 265 12.65 16.49 20.88
C PRO A 265 11.45 17.33 20.41
N ARG A 266 11.54 17.98 19.24
CA ARG A 266 10.45 18.79 18.71
C ARG A 266 9.34 17.90 18.16
N PRO A 267 8.06 18.34 18.28
CA PRO A 267 6.97 17.63 17.64
C PRO A 267 7.15 17.62 16.12
N PRO A 268 6.62 16.59 15.42
CA PRO A 268 6.62 16.56 13.96
C PRO A 268 6.06 17.84 13.36
N ALA A 269 6.73 18.39 12.36
CA ALA A 269 6.33 19.61 11.70
C ALA A 269 5.45 19.30 10.48
N ASP A 270 4.35 20.02 10.31
CA ASP A 270 3.51 19.92 9.12
C ASP A 270 4.27 20.38 7.86
N THR A 271 4.07 19.65 6.78
CA THR A 271 4.59 19.98 5.46
C THR A 271 3.51 20.65 4.60
N ASN A 272 3.85 21.00 3.36
CA ASN A 272 2.90 21.47 2.34
C ASN A 272 2.26 20.31 1.53
N ILE A 273 2.46 19.06 1.96
CA ILE A 273 1.96 17.86 1.28
C ILE A 273 0.75 17.33 2.05
N PHE A 274 -0.33 17.07 1.32
CA PHE A 274 -1.53 16.44 1.85
C PHE A 274 -1.70 15.07 1.22
N ILE A 275 -2.15 14.09 2.00
CA ILE A 275 -2.55 12.79 1.49
C ILE A 275 -4.07 12.67 1.63
N ALA A 276 -4.75 12.33 0.54
CA ALA A 276 -6.17 12.04 0.54
C ALA A 276 -6.39 10.55 0.27
N LEU A 277 -7.06 9.85 1.20
CA LEU A 277 -7.60 8.53 0.92
C LEU A 277 -8.90 8.69 0.17
N ILE A 278 -8.94 8.13 -1.04
CA ILE A 278 -10.10 8.18 -1.91
C ILE A 278 -10.55 6.77 -2.30
N SER A 279 -11.80 6.66 -2.74
CA SER A 279 -12.27 5.48 -3.46
C SER A 279 -12.92 5.87 -4.77
N THR A 280 -12.73 5.06 -5.80
CA THR A 280 -13.50 5.13 -7.04
C THR A 280 -14.60 4.05 -7.04
N PRO A 281 -15.65 4.17 -7.87
CA PRO A 281 -16.53 3.06 -8.14
C PRO A 281 -15.72 1.82 -8.54
N ALA A 282 -16.07 0.66 -7.98
CA ALA A 282 -15.38 -0.58 -8.30
C ALA A 282 -15.63 -0.95 -9.77
N GLY A 283 -14.57 -1.35 -10.48
CA GLY A 283 -14.67 -1.93 -11.81
C GLY A 283 -15.23 -3.36 -11.78
N ASP A 284 -15.35 -3.99 -12.95
CA ASP A 284 -15.97 -5.30 -13.13
C ASP A 284 -15.35 -6.40 -12.24
N GLU A 285 -14.05 -6.30 -11.96
CA GLU A 285 -13.30 -7.25 -11.13
C GLU A 285 -13.22 -6.82 -9.63
N GLY A 286 -14.04 -5.87 -9.21
CA GLY A 286 -14.04 -5.31 -7.85
C GLY A 286 -12.81 -4.43 -7.53
N GLY A 287 -11.94 -4.19 -8.51
CA GLY A 287 -10.74 -3.35 -8.41
C GLY A 287 -10.96 -1.91 -8.88
N LEU A 288 -9.86 -1.21 -9.15
CA LEU A 288 -9.90 0.13 -9.73
C LEU A 288 -10.43 0.11 -11.16
N ASP A 289 -11.39 0.98 -11.44
CA ASP A 289 -11.72 1.37 -12.81
C ASP A 289 -10.63 2.31 -13.35
N LEU A 290 -9.83 1.81 -14.31
CA LEU A 290 -8.74 2.57 -14.92
C LEU A 290 -9.22 3.80 -15.68
N VAL A 291 -10.41 3.76 -16.31
CA VAL A 291 -10.97 4.90 -17.04
C VAL A 291 -11.28 6.02 -16.06
N ARG A 292 -11.87 5.68 -14.90
CA ARG A 292 -12.14 6.64 -13.83
C ARG A 292 -10.87 7.16 -13.18
N LEU A 293 -9.88 6.29 -12.97
CA LEU A 293 -8.58 6.68 -12.46
C LEU A 293 -7.91 7.71 -13.37
N HIS A 294 -7.90 7.47 -14.69
CA HIS A 294 -7.36 8.41 -15.68
C HIS A 294 -8.16 9.70 -15.82
N ALA A 295 -9.41 9.73 -15.36
CA ALA A 295 -10.23 10.93 -15.34
C ALA A 295 -9.93 11.85 -14.14
N ILE A 296 -9.26 11.34 -13.09
CA ILE A 296 -8.83 12.18 -11.96
C ILE A 296 -7.80 13.20 -12.49
N PRO A 297 -8.05 14.50 -12.32
CA PRO A 297 -7.17 15.52 -12.87
C PRO A 297 -5.82 15.49 -12.14
N GLY A 298 -4.72 15.58 -12.90
CA GLY A 298 -3.36 15.67 -12.35
C GLY A 298 -3.04 17.00 -11.66
N TYR A 299 -3.93 17.98 -11.75
CA TYR A 299 -3.84 19.26 -11.06
C TYR A 299 -5.25 19.77 -10.71
N VAL A 300 -5.36 20.46 -9.58
CA VAL A 300 -6.60 21.17 -9.19
C VAL A 300 -6.18 22.58 -8.80
N GLN A 301 -6.77 23.58 -9.44
CA GLN A 301 -6.54 24.97 -9.07
C GLN A 301 -7.29 25.25 -7.77
N ILE A 302 -6.60 25.66 -6.71
CA ILE A 302 -7.26 26.09 -5.47
C ILE A 302 -7.46 27.61 -5.56
N LEU A 303 -8.67 28.04 -5.90
CA LEU A 303 -8.98 29.46 -6.04
C LEU A 303 -9.10 30.10 -4.65
N THR A 304 -8.15 30.97 -4.29
CA THR A 304 -8.14 31.73 -3.03
C THR A 304 -9.40 32.59 -2.81
N ASN A 305 -10.10 32.98 -3.89
CA ASN A 305 -11.30 33.81 -3.80
C ASN A 305 -12.60 33.01 -3.53
N GLU A 306 -12.64 31.69 -3.76
CA GLU A 306 -13.82 30.87 -3.47
C GLU A 306 -13.86 30.39 -2.00
N PHE A 307 -12.76 30.53 -1.26
CA PHE A 307 -12.71 30.25 0.18
C PHE A 307 -13.74 31.04 0.99
N ALA A 308 -13.99 32.30 0.61
CA ALA A 308 -14.99 33.14 1.27
C ALA A 308 -16.43 32.68 0.96
N ALA A 309 -16.67 32.15 -0.24
CA ALA A 309 -18.00 31.70 -0.67
C ALA A 309 -18.37 30.33 -0.09
N ALA A 310 -17.42 29.40 0.00
CA ALA A 310 -17.63 28.08 0.61
C ALA A 310 -17.85 28.16 2.13
N GLN A 311 -17.17 29.09 2.82
CA GLN A 311 -17.43 29.38 4.24
C GLN A 311 -18.85 29.88 4.48
N GLN A 312 -19.36 30.77 3.61
CA GLN A 312 -20.74 31.26 3.71
C GLN A 312 -21.79 30.17 3.45
N ALA A 313 -21.53 29.24 2.53
CA ALA A 313 -22.47 28.15 2.24
C ALA A 313 -22.60 27.13 3.39
N ASP A 314 -21.48 26.74 4.01
CA ASP A 314 -21.48 25.78 5.14
C ASP A 314 -22.07 26.41 6.43
N GLU A 315 -21.85 27.71 6.66
CA GLU A 315 -22.51 28.45 7.74
C GLU A 315 -24.03 28.61 7.51
N THR A 316 -24.46 28.74 6.25
CA THR A 316 -25.90 28.84 5.92
C THR A 316 -26.62 27.50 6.10
N GLU A 317 -25.99 26.36 5.77
CA GLU A 317 -26.55 25.03 6.03
C GLU A 317 -26.56 24.68 7.53
N ARG A 318 -25.54 25.07 8.30
CA ARG A 318 -25.55 24.90 9.77
C ARG A 318 -26.53 25.83 10.48
N GLY A 319 -26.74 27.04 9.97
CA GLY A 319 -27.73 27.99 10.48
C GLY A 319 -29.17 27.54 10.23
N ALA A 320 -29.44 26.92 9.08
CA ALA A 320 -30.78 26.44 8.72
C ALA A 320 -31.24 25.25 9.59
N ASN A 321 -30.32 24.44 10.10
CA ASN A 321 -30.64 23.26 10.93
C ASN A 321 -30.84 23.57 12.43
N ASN A 322 -30.65 24.82 12.87
CA ASN A 322 -30.78 25.23 14.28
C ASN A 322 -32.04 26.06 14.59
N LEU A 323 -32.94 26.26 13.63
CA LEU A 323 -34.14 27.09 13.80
C LEU A 323 -35.45 26.31 14.09
N ASP A 324 -35.40 24.99 14.29
CA ASP A 324 -36.62 24.17 14.46
C ASP A 324 -36.70 23.39 15.79
N TYR A 325 -36.18 23.98 16.88
CA TYR A 325 -36.47 23.53 18.25
C TYR A 325 -36.70 24.73 19.17
N GLY A 326 -37.93 25.26 19.12
CA GLY A 326 -38.37 26.33 20.03
C GLY A 326 -39.84 26.68 19.82
N ALA A 327 -40.72 25.78 20.26
CA ALA A 327 -42.12 26.10 20.55
C ALA A 327 -42.23 26.85 21.89
#